data_AF-A0A3D4ZNB1-F1
#
_entry.id   AF-A0A3D4ZNB1-F1
#
_cell.length_a   1.000
_cell.length_b   1.000
_cell.length_c   1.000
_cell.angle_alpha   90.00
_cell.angle_beta   90.00
_cell.angle_gamma   90.00
#
_symmetry.space_group_name_H-M   'P 1'
#
loop_
_entity.id
_entity.type
_entity.pdbx_description
1 polymer ?
#
loop_
_entity_poly.entity_id
_entity_poly.type
_entity_poly.pdbx_seq_one_letter_code
_entity_poly.pdbx_strand_id
1 'polypeptide(L)'
;MNRIEQFLQDHKVLILDGAMATELERKGLDLNDALWSAKVLAERPEIIEQVHYEYFKAGADCAMTASYQATIDGFVKKGYSLAQAEKFIIDSVTIAAKARDRFWQDPENRKGRPYPLIVAAVGPYGAYLA
;
A
#
# COMPACT_ATOMS: atom_id res chain seq x y z
N MET A 1 11.99 -21.96 4.83
CA MET A 1 11.63 -21.33 3.54
C MET A 1 10.76 -20.13 3.82
N ASN A 2 11.08 -18.96 3.26
CA ASN A 2 10.32 -17.73 3.48
C ASN A 2 9.04 -17.71 2.60
N ARG A 3 8.13 -16.75 2.85
CA ARG A 3 6.84 -16.67 2.14
C ARG A 3 6.99 -16.49 0.62
N ILE A 4 8.00 -15.74 0.17
CA ILE A 4 8.24 -15.49 -1.26
C ILE A 4 8.79 -16.76 -1.92
N GLU A 5 9.74 -17.44 -1.28
CA GLU A 5 10.25 -18.74 -1.76
C GLU A 5 9.13 -19.77 -1.89
N GLN A 6 8.24 -19.85 -0.89
CA GLN A 6 7.07 -20.73 -0.94
C GLN A 6 6.15 -20.37 -2.11
N PHE A 7 5.82 -19.09 -2.25
CA PHE A 7 4.98 -18.61 -3.34
C PHE A 7 5.58 -18.99 -4.70
N LEU A 8 6.90 -18.80 -4.88
CA LEU A 8 7.58 -19.05 -6.15
C LEU A 8 7.75 -20.54 -6.49
N GLN A 9 7.66 -21.43 -5.49
CA GLN A 9 7.62 -22.88 -5.74
C GLN A 9 6.26 -23.32 -6.31
N ASP A 10 5.18 -22.76 -5.78
CA ASP A 10 3.81 -23.10 -6.20
C ASP A 10 3.38 -22.31 -7.45
N HIS A 11 3.93 -21.11 -7.65
CA HIS A 11 3.59 -20.18 -8.73
C HIS A 11 4.85 -19.61 -9.38
N LYS A 12 5.04 -19.80 -10.69
CA LYS A 12 6.28 -19.43 -11.40
C LYS A 12 6.57 -17.91 -11.44
N VAL A 13 5.57 -17.08 -11.18
CA VAL A 13 5.65 -15.61 -11.28
C VAL A 13 4.88 -15.01 -10.11
N LEU A 14 5.43 -13.95 -9.51
CA LEU A 14 4.77 -13.10 -8.53
C LEU A 14 4.59 -11.71 -9.14
N ILE A 15 3.35 -11.28 -9.32
CA ILE A 15 3.02 -9.99 -9.95
C ILE A 15 2.92 -8.92 -8.85
N LEU A 16 3.74 -7.87 -8.94
CA LEU A 16 3.64 -6.70 -8.07
C LEU A 16 2.55 -5.74 -8.56
N ASP A 17 2.07 -4.88 -7.67
CA ASP A 17 1.19 -3.76 -8.03
C ASP A 17 1.94 -2.63 -8.76
N GLY A 18 1.18 -1.61 -9.18
CA GLY A 18 1.68 -0.45 -9.90
C GLY A 18 1.83 0.79 -9.03
N ALA A 19 1.98 1.95 -9.69
CA ALA A 19 2.15 3.23 -9.01
C ALA A 19 0.89 3.67 -8.26
N MET A 20 1.03 3.93 -6.96
CA MET A 20 -0.04 4.49 -6.12
C MET A 20 -0.38 5.94 -6.52
N ALA A 21 0.64 6.79 -6.72
CA ALA A 21 0.44 8.21 -7.04
C ALA A 21 -0.43 8.42 -8.27
N THR A 22 -0.12 7.72 -9.37
CA THR A 22 -0.86 7.84 -10.64
C THR A 22 -2.34 7.49 -10.49
N GLU A 23 -2.68 6.48 -9.70
CA GLU A 23 -4.09 6.13 -9.47
C GLU A 23 -4.80 7.10 -8.52
N LEU A 24 -4.09 7.69 -7.55
CA LEU A 24 -4.64 8.75 -6.70
C LEU A 24 -4.92 10.03 -7.51
N GLU A 25 -4.01 10.43 -8.40
CA GLU A 25 -4.22 11.57 -9.32
C GLU A 25 -5.40 11.33 -10.25
N ARG A 26 -5.54 10.12 -10.81
CA ARG A 26 -6.72 9.73 -11.60
C ARG A 26 -8.04 9.80 -10.83
N LYS A 27 -7.98 9.67 -9.51
CA LYS A 27 -9.13 9.86 -8.60
C LYS A 27 -9.30 11.31 -8.14
N GLY A 28 -8.54 12.24 -8.72
CA GLY A 28 -8.69 13.69 -8.52
C GLY A 28 -7.94 14.25 -7.31
N LEU A 29 -6.96 13.53 -6.76
CA LEU A 29 -6.16 14.05 -5.65
C LEU A 29 -5.02 14.91 -6.18
N ASP A 30 -4.84 16.07 -5.56
CA ASP A 30 -3.64 16.88 -5.72
C ASP A 30 -2.54 16.35 -4.82
N LEU A 31 -1.49 15.80 -5.44
CA LEU A 31 -0.32 15.23 -4.76
C LEU A 31 0.87 16.20 -4.75
N ASN A 32 0.66 17.50 -5.01
CA ASN A 32 1.69 18.53 -4.95
C ASN A 32 2.07 18.88 -3.49
N ASP A 33 2.57 17.87 -2.78
CA ASP A 33 3.02 17.92 -1.41
C ASP A 33 4.22 16.97 -1.27
N ALA A 34 5.32 17.46 -0.70
CA ALA A 34 6.55 16.69 -0.44
C ALA A 34 6.30 15.35 0.28
N LEU A 35 5.22 15.26 1.07
CA LEU A 35 4.82 14.06 1.82
C LEU A 35 3.39 13.62 1.44
N TRP A 36 3.04 13.69 0.16
CA TRP A 36 1.70 13.35 -0.32
C TRP A 36 1.23 11.97 0.17
N SER A 37 2.09 10.95 0.19
CA SER A 37 1.67 9.59 0.58
C SER A 37 1.27 9.54 2.05
N ALA A 38 2.01 10.24 2.90
CA ALA A 38 1.72 10.40 4.32
C ALA A 38 0.41 11.18 4.53
N LYS A 39 0.22 12.29 3.80
CA LYS A 39 -1.01 13.10 3.87
C LYS A 39 -2.24 12.29 3.47
N VAL A 40 -2.21 11.63 2.31
CA VAL A 40 -3.36 10.83 1.82
C VAL A 40 -3.65 9.67 2.76
N LEU A 41 -2.62 9.04 3.35
CA LEU A 41 -2.78 7.99 4.33
C LEU A 41 -3.49 8.44 5.60
N ALA A 42 -3.21 9.66 6.06
CA ALA A 42 -3.86 10.25 7.23
C ALA A 42 -5.28 10.77 6.93
N GLU A 43 -5.49 11.38 5.76
CA GLU A 43 -6.72 12.13 5.45
C GLU A 43 -7.74 11.32 4.65
N ARG A 44 -7.30 10.44 3.74
CA ARG A 44 -8.14 9.74 2.75
C ARG A 44 -7.79 8.24 2.62
N PRO A 45 -7.73 7.48 3.73
CA PRO A 45 -7.33 6.08 3.73
C PRO A 45 -8.24 5.17 2.88
N GLU A 46 -9.51 5.55 2.70
CA GLU A 46 -10.47 4.82 1.88
C GLU A 46 -10.09 4.78 0.40
N ILE A 47 -9.42 5.82 -0.10
CA ILE A 47 -8.99 5.89 -1.50
C ILE A 47 -7.79 4.97 -1.72
N ILE A 48 -6.86 4.92 -0.76
CA ILE A 48 -5.72 3.99 -0.79
C ILE A 48 -6.22 2.54 -0.77
N GLU A 49 -7.20 2.21 0.09
CA GLU A 49 -7.82 0.88 0.10
C GLU A 49 -8.38 0.53 -1.28
N GLN A 50 -9.09 1.47 -1.90
CA GLN A 50 -9.70 1.28 -3.21
C GLN A 50 -8.66 1.08 -4.32
N VAL A 51 -7.53 1.80 -4.30
CA VAL A 51 -6.42 1.60 -5.24
C VAL A 51 -5.80 0.21 -5.07
N HIS A 52 -5.52 -0.23 -3.84
CA HIS A 52 -5.02 -1.59 -3.61
C HIS A 52 -6.01 -2.65 -4.12
N TYR A 53 -7.30 -2.48 -3.85
CA TYR A 53 -8.35 -3.38 -4.33
C TYR A 53 -8.38 -3.46 -5.86
N GLU A 54 -8.24 -2.32 -6.55
CA GLU A 54 -8.17 -2.26 -8.00
C GLU A 54 -6.93 -2.96 -8.57
N TYR A 55 -5.77 -2.84 -7.91
CA TYR A 55 -4.57 -3.60 -8.31
C TYR A 55 -4.75 -5.11 -8.11
N PHE A 56 -5.37 -5.55 -7.01
CA PHE A 56 -5.71 -6.96 -6.84
C PHE A 56 -6.64 -7.43 -7.96
N LYS A 57 -7.67 -6.66 -8.31
CA LYS A 57 -8.56 -6.98 -9.45
C LYS A 57 -7.84 -7.02 -10.79
N ALA A 58 -6.82 -6.19 -10.98
CA ALA A 58 -6.01 -6.15 -12.19
C ALA A 58 -5.04 -7.33 -12.32
N GLY A 59 -4.86 -8.13 -11.25
CA GLY A 59 -4.00 -9.31 -11.26
C GLY A 59 -2.74 -9.21 -10.41
N ALA A 60 -2.56 -8.15 -9.62
CA ALA A 60 -1.44 -8.07 -8.68
C ALA A 60 -1.57 -9.16 -7.61
N ASP A 61 -0.51 -9.94 -7.41
CA ASP A 61 -0.41 -10.94 -6.33
C ASP A 61 0.22 -10.35 -5.07
N CYS A 62 0.68 -9.11 -5.16
CA CYS A 62 1.27 -8.40 -4.06
C CYS A 62 0.91 -6.91 -4.11
N ALA A 63 0.61 -6.32 -2.95
CA ALA A 63 0.43 -4.88 -2.80
C ALA A 63 1.55 -4.28 -1.95
N MET A 64 2.19 -3.23 -2.48
CA MET A 64 3.14 -2.40 -1.74
C MET A 64 2.36 -1.37 -0.92
N THR A 65 2.61 -1.30 0.39
CA THR A 65 1.91 -0.33 1.25
C THR A 65 2.21 1.12 0.86
N ALA A 66 1.27 2.03 1.14
CA ALA A 66 1.45 3.48 0.94
C ALA A 66 2.39 4.13 1.99
N SER A 67 3.47 3.44 2.36
CA SER A 67 4.41 3.86 3.41
C SER A 67 5.76 4.37 2.90
N TYR A 68 5.94 4.52 1.58
CA TYR A 68 7.23 4.90 1.00
C TYR A 68 7.82 6.18 1.60
N GLN A 69 7.02 7.24 1.79
CA GLN A 69 7.44 8.49 2.48
C GLN A 69 6.85 8.63 3.89
N ALA A 70 6.22 7.58 4.42
CA ALA A 70 5.57 7.60 5.73
C ALA A 70 6.60 7.40 6.84
N THR A 71 7.30 8.46 7.23
CA THR A 71 8.26 8.45 8.34
C THR A 71 7.72 9.22 9.54
N ILE A 72 8.15 8.83 10.75
CA ILE A 72 7.77 9.53 11.98
C ILE A 72 8.09 11.02 11.87
N ASP A 73 9.32 11.36 11.50
CA ASP A 73 9.76 12.75 11.36
C ASP A 73 8.97 13.52 10.29
N GLY A 74 8.62 12.86 9.17
CA GLY A 74 7.80 13.46 8.12
C GLY A 74 6.41 13.84 8.64
N PHE A 75 5.74 12.93 9.36
CA PHE A 75 4.44 13.21 9.98
C PHE A 75 4.52 14.28 11.07
N VAL A 76 5.54 14.25 11.92
CA VAL A 76 5.72 15.24 12.98
C VAL A 76 5.93 16.64 12.40
N LYS A 77 6.72 16.77 11.32
CA LYS A 77 6.87 18.04 10.58
C LYS A 77 5.55 18.57 9.99
N LYS A 78 4.60 17.68 9.69
CA LYS A 78 3.25 18.03 9.23
C LYS A 78 2.27 18.35 10.38
N GLY A 79 2.72 18.29 11.63
CA GLY A 79 1.92 18.66 12.80
C GLY A 79 1.20 17.48 13.48
N TYR A 80 1.48 16.24 13.08
CA TYR A 80 0.95 15.06 13.77
C TYR A 80 1.80 14.71 15.00
N SER A 81 1.16 14.12 16.01
CA SER A 81 1.88 13.57 17.16
C SER A 81 2.66 12.30 16.79
N LEU A 82 3.65 11.93 17.60
CA LEU A 82 4.39 10.67 17.47
C LEU A 82 3.45 9.45 17.39
N ALA A 83 2.45 9.39 18.28
CA ALA A 83 1.48 8.31 18.31
C ALA A 83 0.64 8.24 17.03
N GLN A 84 0.27 9.39 16.46
CA GLN A 84 -0.43 9.43 15.16
C GLN A 84 0.48 8.96 14.04
N ALA A 85 1.75 9.38 14.03
CA ALA A 85 2.71 8.99 13.00
C ALA A 85 2.94 7.46 12.99
N GLU A 86 3.18 6.86 14.16
CA GLU A 86 3.29 5.41 14.31
C GLU A 86 2.01 4.69 13.85
N LYS A 87 0.86 5.22 14.26
CA LYS A 87 -0.44 4.69 13.85
C LYS A 87 -0.60 4.72 12.33
N PHE A 88 -0.26 5.81 11.65
CA PHE A 88 -0.41 5.89 10.20
C PHE A 88 0.48 4.89 9.47
N ILE A 89 1.72 4.69 9.91
CA ILE A 89 2.60 3.66 9.35
C ILE A 89 1.96 2.27 9.48
N ILE A 90 1.39 1.93 10.65
CA ILE A 90 0.64 0.68 10.87
C ILE A 90 -0.62 0.62 10.00
N ASP A 91 -1.33 1.73 9.86
CA ASP A 91 -2.55 1.83 9.05
C ASP A 91 -2.25 1.53 7.58
N SER A 92 -1.08 1.91 7.05
CA SER A 92 -0.71 1.59 5.66
C SER A 92 -0.78 0.09 5.35
N VAL A 93 -0.31 -0.74 6.29
CA VAL A 93 -0.35 -2.21 6.20
C VAL A 93 -1.79 -2.69 6.39
N THR A 94 -2.48 -2.14 7.38
CA THR A 94 -3.86 -2.52 7.71
C THR A 94 -4.82 -2.24 6.56
N ILE A 95 -4.66 -1.11 5.86
CA ILE A 95 -5.45 -0.70 4.71
C ILE A 95 -5.20 -1.63 3.52
N ALA A 96 -3.94 -1.94 3.21
CA ALA A 96 -3.61 -2.88 2.15
C ALA A 96 -4.15 -4.30 2.45
N ALA A 97 -4.07 -4.73 3.71
CA ALA A 97 -4.66 -5.99 4.16
C ALA A 97 -6.19 -6.01 4.04
N LYS A 98 -6.88 -4.92 4.41
CA LYS A 98 -8.33 -4.77 4.21
C LYS A 98 -8.73 -4.89 2.74
N ALA A 99 -8.01 -4.22 1.85
CA ALA A 99 -8.24 -4.31 0.42
C ALA A 99 -8.08 -5.73 -0.12
N ARG A 100 -7.01 -6.43 0.31
CA ARG A 100 -6.78 -7.85 -0.02
C ARG A 100 -7.92 -8.72 0.50
N ASP A 101 -8.29 -8.57 1.76
CA ASP A 101 -9.30 -9.42 2.38
C ASP A 101 -10.68 -9.19 1.74
N ARG A 102 -11.02 -7.93 1.42
CA ARG A 102 -12.18 -7.57 0.60
C ARG A 102 -12.14 -8.23 -0.78
N PHE A 103 -10.99 -8.20 -1.46
CA PHE A 103 -10.81 -8.90 -2.73
C PHE A 103 -10.99 -10.43 -2.56
N TRP A 104 -10.43 -11.01 -1.50
CA TRP A 104 -10.42 -12.45 -1.25
C TRP A 104 -11.74 -13.00 -0.70
N GLN A 105 -12.65 -12.16 -0.22
CA GLN A 105 -13.97 -12.58 0.25
C GLN A 105 -14.80 -13.24 -0.86
N ASP A 106 -14.63 -12.81 -2.11
CA ASP A 106 -15.28 -13.41 -3.27
C ASP A 106 -14.57 -14.71 -3.71
N PRO A 107 -15.24 -15.88 -3.69
CA PRO A 107 -14.66 -17.15 -4.13
C PRO A 107 -14.20 -17.15 -5.59
N GLU A 108 -14.79 -16.34 -6.47
CA GLU A 108 -14.39 -16.26 -7.88
C GLU A 108 -12.97 -15.70 -8.03
N ASN A 109 -12.60 -14.76 -7.15
CA ASN A 109 -11.27 -14.14 -7.14
C ASN A 109 -10.15 -15.12 -6.71
N ARG A 110 -10.50 -16.28 -6.13
CA ARG A 110 -9.55 -17.30 -5.66
C ARG A 110 -9.18 -18.32 -6.74
N LYS A 111 -9.98 -18.42 -7.81
CA LYS A 111 -9.80 -19.45 -8.84
C LYS A 111 -8.48 -19.24 -9.57
N GLY A 112 -7.56 -20.20 -9.43
CA GLY A 112 -6.26 -20.16 -10.09
C GLY A 112 -5.34 -19.03 -9.60
N ARG A 113 -5.65 -18.40 -8.46
CA ARG A 113 -4.82 -17.34 -7.87
C ARG A 113 -4.33 -17.71 -6.47
N PRO A 114 -3.09 -17.35 -6.12
CA PRO A 114 -2.61 -17.44 -4.74
C PRO A 114 -3.24 -16.37 -3.85
N TYR A 115 -3.20 -16.60 -2.53
CA TYR A 115 -3.56 -15.58 -1.56
C TYR A 115 -2.57 -14.40 -1.64
N PRO A 116 -3.02 -13.17 -1.94
CA PRO A 116 -2.08 -12.08 -2.21
C PRO A 116 -1.25 -11.67 -0.98
N LEU A 117 -0.03 -11.23 -1.23
CA LEU A 117 0.91 -10.76 -0.21
C LEU A 117 0.79 -9.25 0.00
N ILE A 118 1.10 -8.80 1.21
CA ILE A 118 1.31 -7.38 1.52
C ILE A 118 2.80 -7.20 1.79
N VAL A 119 3.43 -6.25 1.12
CA VAL A 119 4.84 -5.91 1.34
C VAL A 119 4.95 -4.45 1.77
N ALA A 120 5.77 -4.22 2.80
CA ALA A 120 5.98 -2.87 3.30
C ALA A 120 6.89 -2.09 2.36
N ALA A 121 6.44 -0.95 1.86
CA ALA A 121 7.31 -0.02 1.14
C ALA A 121 8.16 0.77 2.15
N VAL A 122 9.48 0.60 2.09
CA VAL A 122 10.44 1.36 2.90
C VAL A 122 11.21 2.28 1.97
N GLY A 123 10.86 3.56 1.95
CA GLY A 123 11.58 4.54 1.14
C GLY A 123 12.96 4.87 1.69
N PRO A 124 13.91 5.26 0.82
CA PRO A 124 15.22 5.71 1.24
C PRO A 124 15.14 7.08 1.93
N TYR A 125 16.21 7.46 2.63
CA TYR A 125 16.32 8.77 3.27
C TYR A 125 16.09 9.95 2.29
N GLY A 126 16.51 9.80 1.03
CA GLY A 126 16.25 10.81 -0.01
C GLY A 126 14.77 11.09 -0.27
N ALA A 127 13.89 10.10 -0.08
CA ALA A 127 12.45 10.29 -0.24
C ALA A 127 11.82 11.10 0.91
N TYR A 128 12.48 11.14 2.07
CA TYR A 128 12.12 12.03 3.18
C TYR A 128 12.63 13.47 2.97
N LEU A 129 13.71 13.66 2.20
CA LEU A 129 14.30 14.97 1.92
C LEU A 129 13.65 15.70 0.72
N ALA A 130 12.94 14.96 -0.13
CA ALA A 130 12.33 15.45 -1.37
C ALA A 130 11.15 16.41 -1.12
#